data_AF-A0A1W9M814-F1
#
_entry.id   AF-A0A1W9M814-F1
#
_cell.length_a   1.000
_cell.length_b   1.000
_cell.length_c   1.000
_cell.angle_alpha   90.00
_cell.angle_beta   90.00
_cell.angle_gamma   90.00
#
_symmetry.space_group_name_H-M   'P 1'
#
loop_
_entity.id
_entity.type
_entity.pdbx_description
1 polymer ?
#
loop_
_entity_poly.entity_id
_entity_poly.type
_entity_poly.pdbx_seq_one_letter_code
_entity_poly.pdbx_strand_id
1 'polypeptide(L)'
;MKKYKADPNFKHPLTNIVLEAFEGKPWHDEITIACYLAGVTSLGIKNSKKDGVSAYKIVAKDVLGCMLKAGILKRNEEGWYMLSESVAQESR
;
A
#
# COMPACT_ATOMS: atom_id res chain seq x y z
N MET A 1 -18.97 9.36 -16.55
CA MET A 1 -17.95 8.88 -15.59
C MET A 1 -18.33 9.37 -14.20
N LYS A 2 -18.82 8.48 -13.32
CA LYS A 2 -19.17 8.84 -11.93
C LYS A 2 -17.87 9.19 -11.19
N LYS A 3 -17.73 10.45 -10.79
CA LYS A 3 -16.66 10.87 -9.88
C LYS A 3 -16.96 10.21 -8.54
N TYR A 4 -16.26 9.13 -8.21
CA TYR A 4 -16.27 8.59 -6.86
C TYR A 4 -15.80 9.71 -5.94
N LYS A 5 -16.74 10.25 -5.13
CA LYS A 5 -16.35 11.06 -3.98
C LYS A 5 -15.46 10.15 -3.15
N ALA A 6 -14.21 10.57 -2.94
CA ALA A 6 -13.32 9.86 -2.05
C ALA A 6 -13.93 10.00 -0.65
N ASP A 7 -14.71 9.01 -0.24
CA ASP A 7 -15.19 8.91 1.13
C ASP A 7 -13.95 8.95 2.04
N PRO A 8 -13.81 9.95 2.93
CA PRO A 8 -12.64 10.08 3.79
C PRO A 8 -12.52 8.91 4.78
N ASN A 9 -13.59 8.13 4.94
CA ASN A 9 -13.64 6.91 5.75
C ASN A 9 -13.49 5.63 4.90
N PHE A 10 -13.28 5.72 3.59
CA PHE A 10 -13.09 4.55 2.75
C PHE A 10 -11.72 3.92 3.03
N LYS A 11 -11.72 2.89 3.87
CA LYS A 11 -10.57 2.02 4.07
C LYS A 11 -10.49 1.06 2.89
N HIS A 12 -9.37 1.05 2.18
CA HIS A 12 -9.16 0.09 1.11
C HIS A 12 -9.12 -1.32 1.74
N PRO A 13 -9.75 -2.35 1.16
CA PRO A 13 -9.77 -3.70 1.74
C PRO A 13 -8.36 -4.29 1.96
N LEU A 14 -7.39 -3.83 1.17
CA LEU A 14 -5.97 -4.22 1.25
C LEU A 14 -5.14 -3.36 2.21
N THR A 15 -5.73 -2.40 2.94
CA THR A 15 -4.99 -1.53 3.87
C THR A 15 -4.27 -2.35 4.95
N ASN A 16 -4.92 -3.36 5.54
CA ASN A 16 -4.30 -4.19 6.57
C ASN A 16 -3.10 -4.98 6.01
N ILE A 17 -3.23 -5.57 4.82
CA ILE A 17 -2.14 -6.30 4.15
C ILE A 17 -0.97 -5.36 3.87
N VAL A 18 -1.25 -4.13 3.43
CA VAL A 18 -0.19 -3.15 3.22
C VAL A 18 0.47 -2.77 4.54
N LEU A 19 -0.27 -2.56 5.63
CA LEU A 19 0.30 -2.30 6.96
C LEU A 19 1.20 -3.45 7.46
N GLU A 20 0.84 -4.71 7.21
CA GLU A 20 1.70 -5.87 7.53
C GLU A 20 3.05 -5.79 6.80
N ALA A 21 3.09 -5.26 5.57
CA ALA A 21 4.34 -5.02 4.87
C ALA A 21 5.25 -4.05 5.65
N PHE A 22 4.66 -3.03 6.27
CA PHE A 22 5.36 -2.00 7.04
C PHE A 22 5.85 -2.47 8.41
N GLU A 23 5.33 -3.58 8.96
CA GLU A 23 5.81 -4.14 10.24
C GLU A 23 7.24 -4.68 10.13
N GLY A 24 7.60 -5.25 8.99
CA GLY A 24 8.95 -5.78 8.74
C GLY A 24 9.96 -4.73 8.26
N LYS A 25 9.49 -3.68 7.58
CA LYS A 25 10.33 -2.59 7.06
C LYS A 25 9.56 -1.28 7.12
N PRO A 26 10.10 -0.22 7.74
CA PRO A 26 9.30 0.97 7.99
C PRO A 26 8.98 1.76 6.71
N TRP A 27 9.74 1.56 5.62
CA TRP A 27 9.70 2.39 4.41
C TRP A 27 9.52 1.54 3.16
N HIS A 28 8.54 1.90 2.32
CA HIS A 28 8.23 1.19 1.08
C HIS A 28 7.90 2.14 -0.06
N ASP A 29 8.30 1.80 -1.28
CA ASP A 29 7.87 2.46 -2.51
C ASP A 29 6.71 1.69 -3.17
N GLU A 30 6.09 2.29 -4.19
CA GLU A 30 4.95 1.71 -4.91
C GLU A 30 5.28 0.34 -5.51
N ILE A 31 6.50 0.12 -5.99
CA ILE A 31 6.94 -1.14 -6.61
C ILE A 31 7.13 -2.19 -5.52
N THR A 32 7.74 -1.85 -4.38
CA THR A 32 7.89 -2.80 -3.27
C THR A 32 6.52 -3.24 -2.74
N ILE A 33 5.56 -2.32 -2.57
CA ILE A 33 4.20 -2.67 -2.18
C ILE A 33 3.50 -3.49 -3.26
N ALA A 34 3.66 -3.15 -4.54
CA ALA A 34 3.11 -3.95 -5.64
C ALA A 34 3.67 -5.38 -5.64
N CYS A 35 4.98 -5.54 -5.41
CA CYS A 35 5.63 -6.84 -5.28
C CYS A 35 5.15 -7.60 -4.04
N TYR A 36 4.94 -6.91 -2.91
CA TYR A 36 4.40 -7.52 -1.70
C TYR A 36 2.96 -7.99 -1.92
N LEU A 37 2.09 -7.15 -2.47
CA LEU A 37 0.72 -7.51 -2.83
C LEU A 37 0.69 -8.66 -3.84
N ALA A 38 1.56 -8.62 -4.84
CA ALA A 38 1.74 -9.73 -5.77
C ALA A 38 2.17 -10.99 -5.03
N GLY A 39 3.13 -10.92 -4.10
CA GLY A 39 3.66 -12.04 -3.32
C GLY A 39 2.66 -12.67 -2.36
N VAL A 40 1.92 -11.85 -1.61
CA VAL A 40 0.86 -12.30 -0.70
C VAL A 40 -0.28 -12.97 -1.46
N THR A 41 -0.60 -12.48 -2.66
CA THR A 41 -1.57 -13.13 -3.55
C THR A 41 -0.98 -14.31 -4.33
N SER A 42 0.35 -14.45 -4.39
CA SER A 42 1.07 -15.49 -5.12
C SER A 42 1.88 -16.44 -4.23
N LEU A 43 1.31 -16.84 -3.08
CA LEU A 43 1.67 -18.04 -2.30
C LEU A 43 1.64 -19.38 -3.11
N GLY A 44 1.76 -19.35 -4.44
CA GLY A 44 1.85 -20.52 -5.30
C GLY A 44 2.49 -20.35 -6.67
N ILE A 45 3.06 -19.19 -7.06
CA ILE A 45 3.61 -19.07 -8.43
C ILE A 45 5.04 -18.51 -8.41
N LYS A 46 6.02 -19.43 -8.40
CA LYS A 46 7.47 -19.22 -8.63
C LYS A 46 7.82 -18.55 -9.98
N ASN A 47 6.85 -18.03 -10.73
CA ASN A 47 7.00 -17.46 -12.07
C ASN A 47 6.10 -16.22 -12.23
N SER A 48 6.32 -15.20 -11.40
CA SER A 48 5.74 -13.87 -11.63
C SER A 48 6.41 -13.25 -12.87
N LYS A 49 5.86 -13.55 -14.06
CA LYS A 49 6.20 -12.82 -15.29
C LYS A 49 6.00 -11.32 -15.04
N LYS A 50 6.87 -10.49 -15.63
CA LYS A 50 6.85 -9.02 -15.55
C LYS A 50 5.45 -8.38 -15.71
N ASP A 51 4.52 -9.04 -16.40
CA ASP A 51 3.13 -8.61 -16.57
C ASP A 51 2.28 -8.63 -15.29
N GLY A 52 2.51 -9.55 -14.35
CA GLY A 52 1.68 -9.67 -13.15
C GLY A 52 1.79 -8.45 -12.24
N VAL A 53 3.01 -7.92 -12.08
CA VAL A 53 3.32 -6.78 -11.20
C VAL A 53 2.65 -5.49 -11.68
N SER A 54 2.40 -5.34 -12.98
CA SER A 54 1.78 -4.14 -13.55
C SER A 54 0.36 -3.91 -13.04
N ALA A 55 -0.44 -4.98 -12.88
CA ALA A 55 -1.77 -4.90 -12.30
C ALA A 55 -1.70 -4.51 -10.81
N TYR A 56 -0.78 -5.12 -10.07
CA TYR A 56 -0.58 -4.81 -8.65
C TYR A 56 0.00 -3.40 -8.43
N LYS A 57 0.67 -2.80 -9.41
CA LYS A 57 1.13 -1.41 -9.33
C LYS A 57 -0.05 -0.43 -9.30
N ILE A 58 -1.11 -0.68 -10.07
CA ILE A 58 -2.32 0.14 -10.05
C ILE A 58 -3.00 0.01 -8.68
N VAL A 59 -3.11 -1.22 -8.18
CA VAL A 59 -3.71 -1.49 -6.86
C VAL A 59 -2.88 -0.88 -5.74
N ALA A 60 -1.56 -1.02 -5.76
CA ALA A 60 -0.65 -0.42 -4.79
C ALA A 60 -0.80 1.10 -4.76
N LYS A 61 -0.85 1.74 -5.93
CA LYS A 61 -1.07 3.19 -6.04
C LYS A 61 -2.42 3.62 -5.46
N ASP A 62 -3.48 2.85 -5.69
CA ASP A 62 -4.81 3.15 -5.15
C ASP A 62 -4.85 3.01 -3.62
N VAL A 63 -4.30 1.92 -3.08
CA VAL A 63 -4.20 1.68 -1.63
C VAL A 63 -3.37 2.76 -0.95
N LEU A 64 -2.17 3.02 -1.46
CA LEU A 64 -1.27 4.03 -0.91
C LEU A 64 -1.89 5.43 -1.00
N GLY A 65 -2.60 5.74 -2.09
CA GLY A 65 -3.36 6.97 -2.25
C GLY A 65 -4.50 7.10 -1.23
N CYS A 66 -5.22 6.03 -0.95
CA CYS A 66 -6.25 6.01 0.10
C CYS A 66 -5.63 6.21 1.49
N MET A 67 -4.53 5.53 1.80
CA MET A 67 -3.85 5.63 3.10
C MET A 67 -3.18 6.99 3.32
N LEU A 68 -2.65 7.62 2.26
CA LEU A 68 -2.15 9.00 2.31
C LEU A 68 -3.28 9.98 2.62
N LYS A 69 -4.43 9.86 1.94
CA LYS A 69 -5.60 10.73 2.19
C LYS A 69 -6.18 10.56 3.58
N ALA A 70 -6.12 9.34 4.13
CA ALA A 70 -6.54 9.02 5.48
C ALA A 70 -5.53 9.48 6.56
N GLY A 71 -4.35 10.00 6.17
CA GLY A 71 -3.30 10.41 7.11
C GLY A 71 -2.57 9.25 7.79
N ILE A 72 -2.77 8.01 7.31
CA ILE A 72 -2.13 6.79 7.82
C ILE A 72 -0.68 6.70 7.34
N LEU A 73 -0.43 7.13 6.10
CA LEU A 73 0.90 7.20 5.52
C LEU A 73 1.35 8.65 5.32
N LYS A 74 2.66 8.86 5.34
CA LYS A 74 3.33 10.06 4.86
C LYS A 74 4.28 9.67 3.72
N ARG A 75 4.49 10.57 2.77
CA ARG A 75 5.49 10.40 1.71
C ARG A 75 6.67 11.33 1.98
N ASN A 76 7.89 10.82 1.96
CA ASN A 76 9.09 11.63 2.11
C ASN A 76 9.52 12.28 0.77
N GLU A 77 10.54 13.13 0.81
CA GLU A 77 11.06 13.85 -0.38
C GLU A 77 11.66 12.91 -1.43
N GLU A 78 12.18 11.77 -1.01
CA GLU A 78 12.70 10.71 -1.87
C GLU A 78 11.59 9.87 -2.52
N GLY A 79 10.34 10.07 -2.11
CA GLY A 79 9.18 9.40 -2.68
C GLY A 79 8.78 8.08 -2.02
N TRP A 80 9.41 7.69 -0.91
CA TRP A 80 9.04 6.55 -0.07
C TRP A 80 7.81 6.86 0.77
N TYR A 81 6.98 5.85 0.97
CA TYR A 81 5.86 5.86 1.89
C TYR A 81 6.34 5.34 3.24
N MET A 82 5.86 5.98 4.31
CA MET A 82 6.16 5.66 5.70
C MET A 82 4.88 5.74 6.52
N LEU A 83 4.77 4.96 7.58
CA LEU A 83 3.68 5.11 8.55
C LEU A 83 3.73 6.51 9.19
N SER A 84 2.58 7.16 9.28
CA SER A 84 2.42 8.41 10.01
C SER A 84 2.61 8.13 11.49
N GLU A 85 3.35 8.99 12.18
CA GLU A 85 3.65 8.86 13.62
C GLU A 85 2.40 8.68 14.49
N SER A 86 1.26 9.26 14.06
CA SER A 86 -0.04 9.08 14.75
C SER A 86 -0.50 7.62 14.80
N VAL A 87 -0.17 6.81 13.80
CA VAL A 87 -0.52 5.37 13.76
C VAL A 87 0.54 4.52 14.45
N ALA A 88 1.80 4.95 14.43
CA ALA A 88 2.88 4.27 15.14
C ALA A 88 2.75 4.32 16.68
N GLN A 89 1.98 5.29 17.20
CA GLN A 89 1.77 5.49 18.64
C GLN A 89 0.64 4.67 19.27
N GLU A 90 -0.33 4.16 18.49
CA GLU A 90 -1.47 3.37 19.03
C GLU A 90 -1.12 1.88 19.29
N SER A 91 0.06 1.40 18.86
CA SER A 91 0.51 0.03 19.10
C SER A 91 1.47 -0.12 20.30
N ARG A 92 1.47 0.82 21.26
CA ARG A 92 2.31 0.76 22.47
C ARG A 92 1.50 0.56 23.75
#